data_AF-A0A1G0N2Q0-F1
#
_entry.id   AF-A0A1G0N2Q0-F1
#
_cell.length_a   1.000
_cell.length_b   1.000
_cell.length_c   1.000
_cell.angle_alpha   90.00
_cell.angle_beta   90.00
_cell.angle_gamma   90.00
#
_symmetry.space_group_name_H-M   'P 1'
#
loop_
_entity.id
_entity.type
_entity.pdbx_description
1 polymer ?
#
loop_
_entity_poly.entity_id
_entity_poly.type
_entity_poly.pdbx_seq_one_letter_code
_entity_poly.pdbx_strand_id
1 'polypeptide(L)'
;MNWRNLDVQMQPFSARLTSELKLTPEVVTKLGTTIASDVRFLSPEMKTEIRTASPVPLEDRLAELQAFQGWMDQANAVRNNPFVTRAQVLSQNYICFVYLPEACFRVLAKACPAGSAAKKCSQFLSNNPVRAYRNAVAHANWTYRADFGGIIYWARKGSDPNEALERFEVEQADLSFWQALSRCVAYAAFSNL
;
A
#
# COMPACT_ATOMS: atom_id res chain seq x y z
N MET A 1 -0.96 -18.57 -0.33
CA MET A 1 0.22 -17.71 -0.11
C MET A 1 0.70 -17.88 1.33
N ASN A 2 2.01 -17.95 1.58
CA ASN A 2 2.55 -18.13 2.93
C ASN A 2 2.83 -16.74 3.55
N TRP A 3 2.09 -16.37 4.61
CA TRP A 3 2.23 -15.06 5.29
C TRP A 3 3.63 -14.84 5.84
N ARG A 4 4.37 -15.91 6.14
CA ARG A 4 5.77 -15.82 6.55
C ARG A 4 6.63 -15.10 5.52
N ASN A 5 6.33 -15.21 4.23
CA ASN A 5 7.06 -14.49 3.20
C ASN A 5 6.81 -12.97 3.29
N LEU A 6 5.56 -12.56 3.56
CA LEU A 6 5.24 -11.16 3.81
C LEU A 6 5.92 -10.66 5.09
N ASP A 7 5.93 -11.48 6.14
CA ASP A 7 6.61 -11.16 7.41
C ASP A 7 8.11 -10.91 7.19
N VAL A 8 8.77 -11.77 6.41
CA VAL A 8 10.18 -11.61 6.02
C VAL A 8 10.40 -10.34 5.20
N GLN A 9 9.55 -10.08 4.20
CA GLN A 9 9.64 -8.88 3.37
C GLN A 9 9.49 -7.57 4.16
N MET A 10 8.78 -7.60 5.29
CA MET A 10 8.58 -6.43 6.14
C MET A 10 9.68 -6.22 7.19
N GLN A 11 10.53 -7.22 7.47
CA GLN A 11 11.60 -7.11 8.47
C GLN A 11 12.53 -5.91 8.26
N PRO A 12 12.98 -5.57 7.03
CA PRO A 12 13.83 -4.40 6.83
C PRO A 12 13.20 -3.07 7.26
N PHE A 13 11.86 -3.03 7.37
CA PHE A 13 11.11 -1.83 7.75
C PHE A 13 10.68 -1.81 9.22
N SER A 14 11.18 -2.74 10.04
CA SER A 14 10.77 -2.91 11.44
C SER A 14 10.85 -1.61 12.25
N ALA A 15 11.93 -0.85 12.12
CA ALA A 15 12.10 0.42 12.82
C ALA A 15 10.98 1.42 12.49
N ARG A 16 10.61 1.51 11.21
CA ARG A 16 9.53 2.40 10.73
C ARG A 16 8.15 1.94 11.18
N LEU A 17 7.90 0.64 11.13
CA LEU A 17 6.65 0.06 11.62
C LEU A 17 6.42 0.37 13.11
N THR A 18 7.48 0.34 13.92
CA THR A 18 7.41 0.74 15.32
C THR A 18 7.26 2.25 15.48
N SER A 19 8.08 3.06 14.80
CA SER A 19 8.12 4.51 15.02
C SER A 19 6.94 5.26 14.41
N GLU A 20 6.52 4.92 13.19
CA GLU A 20 5.46 5.61 12.44
C GLU A 20 4.08 5.01 12.72
N LEU A 21 3.96 3.69 12.78
CA LEU A 21 2.66 3.01 12.97
C LEU A 21 2.38 2.61 14.42
N LYS A 22 3.35 2.80 15.32
CA LYS A 22 3.23 2.44 16.75
C LYS A 22 2.79 0.99 16.93
N LEU A 23 3.40 0.08 16.15
CA LEU A 23 3.23 -1.36 16.29
C LEU A 23 4.21 -1.89 17.35
N THR A 24 3.80 -2.93 18.07
CA THR A 24 4.68 -3.57 19.05
C THR A 24 5.72 -4.45 18.32
N PRO A 25 6.89 -4.72 18.92
CA PRO A 25 7.90 -5.58 18.31
C PRO A 25 7.36 -6.95 17.88
N GLU A 26 6.45 -7.53 18.66
CA GLU A 26 5.85 -8.83 18.36
C GLU A 26 5.03 -8.78 17.06
N VAL A 27 4.22 -7.73 16.89
CA VAL A 27 3.43 -7.51 15.67
C VAL A 27 4.36 -7.25 14.48
N VAL A 28 5.43 -6.47 14.67
CA VAL A 28 6.38 -6.13 13.60
C VAL A 28 7.06 -7.39 13.02
N THR A 29 7.43 -8.34 13.87
CA THR A 29 8.05 -9.60 13.39
C THR A 29 7.12 -10.50 12.58
N LYS A 30 5.80 -10.29 12.69
CA LYS A 30 4.76 -11.15 12.10
C LYS A 30 3.65 -10.34 11.43
N LEU A 31 3.99 -9.20 10.84
CA LEU A 31 2.99 -8.21 10.41
C LEU A 31 1.93 -8.79 9.45
N GLY A 32 2.36 -9.49 8.40
CA GLY A 32 1.44 -10.10 7.45
C GLY A 32 0.58 -11.18 8.09
N THR A 33 1.17 -12.00 8.98
CA THR A 33 0.43 -12.99 9.76
C THR A 33 -0.59 -12.34 10.70
N THR A 34 -0.23 -11.25 11.39
CA THR A 34 -1.11 -10.51 12.29
C THR A 34 -2.26 -9.86 11.52
N ILE A 35 -2.00 -9.22 10.38
CA ILE A 35 -3.06 -8.65 9.53
C ILE A 35 -4.01 -9.74 9.03
N ALA A 36 -3.47 -10.88 8.57
CA ALA A 36 -4.29 -12.02 8.16
C ALA A 36 -5.20 -12.51 9.29
N SER A 37 -4.67 -12.55 10.52
CA SER A 37 -5.42 -12.90 11.73
C SER A 37 -6.50 -11.87 12.05
N ASP A 38 -6.15 -10.57 12.08
CA ASP A 38 -7.07 -9.46 12.35
C ASP A 38 -8.31 -9.55 11.45
N VAL A 39 -8.09 -9.86 10.17
CA VAL A 39 -9.12 -9.92 9.15
C VAL A 39 -9.91 -11.24 9.19
N ARG A 40 -9.23 -12.36 9.43
CA ARG A 40 -9.87 -13.68 9.53
C ARG A 40 -10.87 -13.75 10.69
N PHE A 41 -10.58 -13.10 11.81
CA PHE A 41 -11.41 -13.13 13.02
C PHE A 41 -12.40 -11.95 13.14
N LEU A 42 -12.60 -11.18 12.06
CA LEU A 42 -13.70 -10.22 12.00
C LEU A 42 -15.06 -10.90 12.11
N SER A 43 -16.06 -10.17 12.62
CA SER A 43 -17.43 -10.65 12.66
C SER A 43 -18.01 -10.85 11.24
N PRO A 44 -19.03 -11.71 11.07
CA PRO A 44 -19.69 -11.90 9.78
C PRO A 44 -20.23 -10.59 9.17
N GLU A 45 -20.70 -9.66 10.00
CA GLU A 45 -21.24 -8.36 9.57
C GLU A 45 -20.12 -7.48 9.00
N MET A 46 -18.98 -7.42 9.69
CA MET A 46 -17.81 -6.65 9.22
C MET A 46 -17.24 -7.22 7.93
N LYS A 47 -17.19 -8.55 7.79
CA LYS A 47 -16.76 -9.20 6.53
C LYS A 47 -17.74 -8.91 5.39
N THR A 48 -19.04 -8.93 5.67
CA THR A 48 -20.06 -8.55 4.69
C THR A 48 -19.88 -7.10 4.25
N GLU A 49 -19.66 -6.16 5.19
CA GLU A 49 -19.36 -4.76 4.85
C GLU A 49 -18.16 -4.66 3.91
N ILE A 50 -17.07 -5.38 4.20
CA ILE A 50 -15.88 -5.34 3.36
C ILE A 50 -16.13 -5.93 1.96
N ARG A 51 -16.79 -7.10 1.88
CA ARG A 51 -17.08 -7.80 0.63
C ARG A 51 -18.02 -7.01 -0.29
N THR A 52 -18.93 -6.23 0.30
CA THR A 52 -19.95 -5.46 -0.43
C THR A 52 -19.58 -3.99 -0.67
N ALA A 53 -18.41 -3.55 -0.19
CA ALA A 53 -17.95 -2.17 -0.34
C ALA A 53 -17.66 -1.76 -1.79
N SER A 54 -17.50 -2.71 -2.70
CA SER A 54 -17.19 -2.50 -4.12
C SER A 54 -18.00 -3.45 -4.99
N PRO A 55 -18.42 -3.04 -6.20
CA PRO A 55 -19.11 -3.93 -7.14
C PRO A 55 -18.19 -5.04 -7.69
N VAL A 56 -16.87 -4.88 -7.58
CA VAL A 56 -15.89 -5.90 -7.99
C VAL A 56 -15.64 -6.87 -6.84
N PRO A 57 -15.84 -8.19 -7.04
CA PRO A 57 -15.56 -9.25 -6.07
C PRO A 57 -14.11 -9.25 -5.56
N LEU A 58 -13.89 -9.70 -4.32
CA LEU A 58 -12.55 -9.70 -3.70
C LEU A 58 -11.57 -10.68 -4.38
N GLU A 59 -12.11 -11.78 -4.90
CA GLU A 59 -11.42 -12.81 -5.66
C GLU A 59 -10.83 -12.25 -6.96
N ASP A 60 -11.55 -11.37 -7.65
CA ASP A 60 -11.03 -10.66 -8.82
C ASP A 60 -9.93 -9.65 -8.41
N ARG A 61 -10.10 -8.96 -7.27
CA ARG A 61 -9.06 -8.08 -6.72
C ARG A 61 -7.79 -8.85 -6.36
N LEU A 62 -7.94 -10.05 -5.80
CA LEU A 62 -6.83 -10.92 -5.45
C LEU A 62 -6.12 -11.44 -6.71
N ALA A 63 -6.87 -11.81 -7.74
CA ALA A 63 -6.32 -12.22 -9.03
C ALA A 63 -5.49 -11.09 -9.68
N GLU A 64 -6.01 -9.87 -9.69
CA GLU A 64 -5.25 -8.69 -10.16
C GLU A 64 -3.96 -8.47 -9.37
N LEU A 65 -4.02 -8.62 -8.04
CA LEU A 65 -2.84 -8.47 -7.20
C LEU A 65 -1.79 -9.56 -7.48
N GLN A 66 -2.22 -10.80 -7.71
CA GLN A 66 -1.36 -11.92 -8.10
C GLN A 66 -0.73 -11.69 -9.48
N ALA A 67 -1.50 -11.24 -10.46
CA ALA A 67 -0.99 -10.88 -11.78
C ALA A 67 0.05 -9.75 -11.69
N PHE A 68 -0.23 -8.74 -10.87
CA PHE A 68 0.72 -7.67 -10.58
C PHE A 68 2.03 -8.21 -9.97
N GLN A 69 1.98 -9.14 -9.00
CA GLN A 69 3.21 -9.75 -8.47
C GLN A 69 3.97 -10.54 -9.54
N GLY A 70 3.26 -11.28 -10.39
CA GLY A 70 3.88 -11.96 -11.53
C GLY A 70 4.60 -10.99 -12.48
N TRP A 71 3.97 -9.85 -12.80
CA TRP A 71 4.62 -8.77 -13.56
C TRP A 71 5.86 -8.22 -12.84
N MET A 72 5.75 -7.98 -11.52
CA MET A 72 6.86 -7.48 -10.72
C MET A 72 8.07 -8.41 -10.74
N ASP A 73 7.84 -9.71 -10.63
CA ASP A 73 8.90 -10.73 -10.67
C ASP A 73 9.58 -10.78 -12.05
N GLN A 74 8.78 -10.73 -13.13
CA GLN A 74 9.31 -10.69 -14.50
C GLN A 74 10.10 -9.40 -14.77
N ALA A 75 9.55 -8.24 -14.42
CA ALA A 75 10.21 -6.96 -14.63
C ALA A 75 11.52 -6.85 -13.84
N ASN A 76 11.56 -7.37 -12.61
CA ASN A 76 12.79 -7.44 -11.80
C ASN A 76 13.88 -8.33 -12.41
N ALA A 77 13.50 -9.37 -13.16
CA ALA A 77 14.47 -10.24 -13.84
C ALA A 77 15.16 -9.52 -15.03
N VAL A 78 14.51 -8.50 -15.62
CA VAL A 78 15.09 -7.72 -16.71
C VAL A 78 15.94 -6.58 -16.15
N ARG A 79 17.26 -6.78 -16.14
CA ARG A 79 18.22 -5.78 -15.64
C ARG A 79 18.63 -4.80 -16.75
N ASN A 80 19.03 -3.59 -16.34
CA ASN A 80 19.60 -2.54 -17.20
C ASN A 80 18.72 -2.10 -18.38
N ASN A 81 17.39 -2.25 -18.28
CA ASN A 81 16.46 -1.75 -19.28
C ASN A 81 15.61 -0.61 -18.70
N PRO A 82 15.89 0.67 -19.05
CA PRO A 82 15.19 1.81 -18.47
C PRO A 82 13.70 1.86 -18.82
N PHE A 83 13.29 1.28 -19.95
CA PHE A 83 11.88 1.23 -20.35
C PHE A 83 11.10 0.28 -19.44
N VAL A 84 11.67 -0.90 -19.15
CA VAL A 84 11.06 -1.87 -18.23
C VAL A 84 11.01 -1.32 -16.81
N THR A 85 12.10 -0.70 -16.33
CA THR A 85 12.12 -0.07 -15.00
C THR A 85 11.06 1.03 -14.87
N ARG A 86 10.89 1.90 -15.88
CA ARG A 86 9.86 2.95 -15.85
C ARG A 86 8.45 2.36 -15.86
N ALA A 87 8.18 1.37 -16.72
CA ALA A 87 6.90 0.67 -16.75
C ALA A 87 6.59 -0.01 -15.41
N GLN A 88 7.60 -0.64 -14.80
CA GLN A 88 7.49 -1.26 -13.49
C GLN A 88 7.09 -0.25 -12.40
N VAL A 89 7.77 0.91 -12.32
CA VAL A 89 7.45 1.96 -11.35
C VAL A 89 6.05 2.51 -11.57
N LEU A 90 5.62 2.71 -12.82
CA LEU A 90 4.25 3.14 -13.15
C LEU A 90 3.22 2.14 -12.62
N SER A 91 3.39 0.85 -12.92
CA SER A 91 2.50 -0.21 -12.43
C SER A 91 2.49 -0.28 -10.91
N GLN A 92 3.66 -0.21 -10.26
CA GLN A 92 3.75 -0.21 -8.80
C GLN A 92 2.98 0.97 -8.19
N ASN A 93 3.20 2.17 -8.70
CA ASN A 93 2.59 3.37 -8.15
C ASN A 93 1.07 3.36 -8.35
N TYR A 94 0.60 2.93 -9.52
CA TYR A 94 -0.82 2.80 -9.77
C TYR A 94 -1.46 1.78 -8.85
N ILE A 95 -0.92 0.56 -8.75
CA ILE A 95 -1.50 -0.49 -7.91
C ILE A 95 -1.46 -0.10 -6.42
N CYS A 96 -0.31 0.34 -5.91
CA CYS A 96 -0.15 0.61 -4.48
C CYS A 96 -0.90 1.85 -4.01
N PHE A 97 -0.96 2.90 -4.84
CA PHE A 97 -1.45 4.20 -4.41
C PHE A 97 -2.74 4.64 -5.06
N VAL A 98 -3.10 4.17 -6.26
CA VAL A 98 -4.36 4.57 -6.91
C VAL A 98 -5.42 3.50 -6.72
N TYR A 99 -5.09 2.24 -7.02
CA TYR A 99 -6.02 1.13 -6.99
C TYR A 99 -6.35 0.66 -5.56
N LEU A 100 -5.32 0.25 -4.79
CA LEU A 100 -5.51 -0.39 -3.48
C LEU A 100 -6.11 0.52 -2.40
N PRO A 101 -5.91 1.85 -2.37
CA PRO A 101 -6.52 2.67 -1.33
C PRO A 101 -8.05 2.65 -1.34
N GLU A 102 -8.67 2.64 -2.53
CA GLU A 102 -10.12 2.52 -2.66
C GLU A 102 -10.57 1.06 -2.54
N ALA A 103 -9.85 0.13 -3.18
CA ALA A 103 -10.24 -1.28 -3.21
C ALA A 103 -10.03 -2.01 -1.87
N CYS A 104 -9.17 -1.49 -0.98
CA CYS A 104 -8.75 -2.18 0.23
C CYS A 104 -8.65 -1.25 1.45
N PHE A 105 -7.76 -0.26 1.43
CA PHE A 105 -7.31 0.38 2.66
C PHE A 105 -8.39 1.22 3.35
N ARG A 106 -9.18 2.00 2.61
CA ARG A 106 -10.26 2.80 3.22
C ARG A 106 -11.31 1.92 3.89
N VAL A 107 -11.65 0.80 3.25
CA VAL A 107 -12.64 -0.15 3.75
C VAL A 107 -12.13 -0.82 5.02
N LEU A 108 -10.88 -1.30 5.02
CA LEU A 108 -10.25 -1.89 6.21
C LEU A 108 -10.07 -0.88 7.35
N ALA A 109 -9.67 0.35 7.05
CA ALA A 109 -9.51 1.40 8.06
C ALA A 109 -10.84 1.73 8.77
N LYS A 110 -11.96 1.63 8.05
CA LYS A 110 -13.30 1.81 8.60
C LYS A 110 -13.74 0.58 9.40
N ALA A 111 -13.72 -0.60 8.77
CA ALA A 111 -14.28 -1.82 9.33
C ALA A 111 -13.44 -2.37 10.49
N CYS A 112 -12.11 -2.45 10.38
CA CYS A 112 -11.29 -3.17 11.38
C CYS A 112 -11.31 -2.50 12.77
N PRO A 113 -11.20 -3.30 13.87
CA PRO A 113 -11.20 -2.80 15.24
C PRO A 113 -10.10 -1.77 15.52
N ALA A 114 -10.37 -0.83 16.41
CA ALA A 114 -9.37 0.14 16.86
C ALA A 114 -8.15 -0.59 17.47
N GLY A 115 -6.96 -0.10 17.14
CA GLY A 115 -5.70 -0.67 17.64
C GLY A 115 -5.18 -1.88 16.86
N SER A 116 -5.98 -2.51 16.00
CA SER A 116 -5.52 -3.64 15.17
C SER A 116 -4.43 -3.22 14.17
N ALA A 117 -3.58 -4.17 13.78
CA ALA A 117 -2.52 -3.91 12.81
C ALA A 117 -3.13 -3.56 11.45
N ALA A 118 -4.17 -4.30 11.03
CA ALA A 118 -4.88 -4.04 9.79
C ALA A 118 -5.42 -2.60 9.72
N LYS A 119 -6.04 -2.10 10.79
CA LYS A 119 -6.57 -0.72 10.85
C LYS A 119 -5.44 0.30 10.80
N LYS A 120 -4.42 0.15 11.65
CA LYS A 120 -3.28 1.09 11.73
C LYS A 120 -2.54 1.21 10.39
N CYS A 121 -2.21 0.09 9.75
CA CYS A 121 -1.54 0.09 8.45
C CYS A 121 -2.42 0.72 7.36
N SER A 122 -3.70 0.37 7.32
CA SER A 122 -4.63 0.91 6.32
C SER A 122 -4.87 2.41 6.49
N GLN A 123 -4.93 2.89 7.73
CA GLN A 123 -5.01 4.32 8.04
C GLN A 123 -3.75 5.07 7.60
N PHE A 124 -2.56 4.54 7.91
CA PHE A 124 -1.30 5.12 7.47
C PHE A 124 -1.27 5.27 5.94
N LEU A 125 -1.64 4.22 5.20
CA LEU A 125 -1.67 4.22 3.73
C LEU A 125 -2.78 5.12 3.13
N SER A 126 -3.79 5.49 3.91
CA SER A 126 -4.91 6.33 3.46
C SER A 126 -4.76 7.81 3.82
N ASN A 127 -3.78 8.15 4.66
CA ASN A 127 -3.57 9.50 5.21
C ASN A 127 -2.34 10.18 4.61
N ASN A 128 -2.16 11.47 4.91
CA ASN A 128 -0.93 12.18 4.54
C ASN A 128 0.29 11.55 5.26
N PRO A 129 1.46 11.45 4.61
CA PRO A 129 1.78 11.97 3.27
C PRO A 129 1.34 11.10 2.09
N VAL A 130 1.04 9.81 2.31
CA VAL A 130 0.73 8.82 1.25
C VAL A 130 -0.46 9.25 0.39
N ARG A 131 -1.49 9.82 1.00
CA ARG A 131 -2.68 10.35 0.31
C ARG A 131 -2.34 11.49 -0.66
N ALA A 132 -1.47 12.40 -0.27
CA ALA A 132 -1.04 13.52 -1.11
C ALA A 132 -0.25 12.99 -2.31
N TYR A 133 0.66 12.04 -2.07
CA TYR A 133 1.41 11.35 -3.11
C TYR A 133 0.50 10.63 -4.11
N ARG A 134 -0.47 9.83 -3.63
CA ARG A 134 -1.50 9.21 -4.47
C ARG A 134 -2.17 10.23 -5.39
N ASN A 135 -2.67 11.32 -4.82
CA ASN A 135 -3.43 12.30 -5.60
C ASN A 135 -2.55 12.88 -6.71
N ALA A 136 -1.27 13.13 -6.42
CA ALA A 136 -0.33 13.58 -7.42
C ALA A 136 -0.12 12.53 -8.53
N VAL A 137 0.03 11.25 -8.18
CA VAL A 137 0.13 10.15 -9.17
C VAL A 137 -1.11 10.06 -10.05
N ALA A 138 -2.32 10.09 -9.46
CA ALA A 138 -3.58 9.98 -10.18
C ALA A 138 -3.85 11.15 -11.15
N HIS A 139 -3.27 12.32 -10.88
CA HIS A 139 -3.45 13.53 -11.68
C HIS A 139 -2.21 13.92 -12.47
N ALA A 140 -1.25 13.01 -12.67
CA ALA A 140 -0.02 13.24 -13.43
C ALA A 140 0.85 14.42 -12.92
N ASN A 141 0.73 14.78 -11.64
CA ASN A 141 1.47 15.85 -10.99
C ASN A 141 2.77 15.34 -10.37
N TRP A 142 3.60 14.63 -11.14
CA TRP A 142 4.85 14.06 -10.62
C TRP A 142 5.89 13.85 -11.72
N THR A 143 7.15 13.77 -11.30
CA THR A 143 8.30 13.43 -12.16
C THR A 143 9.37 12.70 -11.34
N TYR A 144 10.25 11.98 -12.02
CA TYR A 144 11.48 11.50 -11.39
C TYR A 144 12.38 12.68 -11.01
N ARG A 145 13.09 12.53 -9.89
CA ARG A 145 14.27 13.34 -9.60
C ARG A 145 15.36 13.07 -10.66
N ALA A 146 16.23 14.05 -10.90
CA ALA A 146 17.24 13.97 -11.96
C ALA A 146 18.21 12.78 -11.81
N ASP A 147 18.47 12.35 -10.58
CA ASP A 147 19.31 11.19 -10.23
C ASP A 147 18.52 9.87 -10.14
N PHE A 148 17.20 9.89 -10.38
CA PHE A 148 16.28 8.77 -10.17
C PHE A 148 16.23 8.23 -8.73
N GLY A 149 16.74 8.96 -7.75
CA GLY A 149 16.73 8.55 -6.34
C GLY A 149 15.39 8.76 -5.61
N GLY A 150 14.42 9.40 -6.27
CA GLY A 150 13.10 9.65 -5.72
C GLY A 150 12.12 10.22 -6.75
N ILE A 151 10.92 10.54 -6.25
CA ILE A 151 9.86 11.17 -7.03
C ILE A 151 9.59 12.57 -6.47
N ILE A 152 9.61 13.55 -7.37
CA ILE A 152 9.12 14.91 -7.11
C ILE A 152 7.65 14.92 -7.48
N TYR A 153 6.80 15.45 -6.60
CA TYR A 153 5.37 15.52 -6.85
C TYR A 153 4.77 16.83 -6.36
N TRP A 154 3.64 17.21 -6.94
CA TRP A 154 2.93 18.44 -6.60
C TRP A 154 1.56 18.09 -6.01
N ALA A 155 1.33 18.56 -4.79
CA ALA A 155 0.10 18.28 -4.06
C ALA A 155 -0.33 19.51 -3.24
N ARG A 156 -1.59 19.53 -2.81
CA ARG A 156 -2.07 20.53 -1.85
C ARG A 156 -1.65 20.12 -0.44
N LYS A 157 -1.27 21.08 0.40
CA LYS A 157 -0.85 20.82 1.78
C LYS A 157 -2.03 20.44 2.67
N GLY A 158 -3.18 21.09 2.45
CA GLY A 158 -4.45 20.89 3.12
C GLY A 158 -5.49 20.17 2.29
N SER A 159 -6.75 20.37 2.66
CA SER A 159 -7.93 19.78 2.01
C SER A 159 -8.71 20.76 1.13
N ASP A 160 -8.30 22.03 1.08
CA ASP A 160 -8.96 23.04 0.25
C ASP A 160 -8.66 22.79 -1.23
N PRO A 161 -9.67 22.57 -2.11
CA PRO A 161 -9.45 22.36 -3.53
C PRO A 161 -8.87 23.59 -4.26
N ASN A 162 -8.91 24.78 -3.66
CA ASN A 162 -8.38 26.01 -4.24
C ASN A 162 -6.95 26.32 -3.79
N GLU A 163 -6.38 25.56 -2.85
CA GLU A 163 -5.00 25.74 -2.42
C GLU A 163 -4.04 25.42 -3.58
N ALA A 164 -2.98 26.22 -3.67
CA ALA A 164 -1.93 26.03 -4.66
C ALA A 164 -1.23 24.68 -4.46
N LEU A 165 -0.75 24.09 -5.55
CA LEU A 165 0.08 22.90 -5.47
C LEU A 165 1.49 23.28 -5.01
N GLU A 166 1.94 22.67 -3.92
CA GLU A 166 3.31 22.78 -3.41
C GLU A 166 4.16 21.60 -3.90
N ARG A 167 5.46 21.85 -4.10
CA ARG A 167 6.43 20.83 -4.49
C ARG A 167 6.84 20.01 -3.27
N PHE A 168 6.65 18.70 -3.35
CA PHE A 168 7.11 17.71 -2.38
C PHE A 168 8.06 16.71 -3.04
N GLU A 169 8.71 15.93 -2.19
CA GLU A 169 9.65 14.91 -2.61
C GLU A 169 9.44 13.66 -1.76
N VAL A 170 9.59 12.50 -2.38
CA VAL A 170 9.59 11.21 -1.69
C VAL A 170 10.80 10.41 -2.15
N GLU A 171 11.63 10.02 -1.18
CA GLU A 171 12.83 9.24 -1.42
C GLU A 171 12.48 7.80 -1.78
N GLN A 172 13.39 7.12 -2.49
CA GLN A 172 13.21 5.70 -2.83
C GLN A 172 12.99 4.82 -1.59
N ALA A 173 13.60 5.14 -0.46
CA ALA A 173 13.41 4.40 0.80
C ALA A 173 11.97 4.51 1.34
N ASP A 174 11.34 5.67 1.20
CA ASP A 174 9.95 5.90 1.58
C ASP A 174 8.97 5.19 0.65
N LEU A 175 9.19 5.32 -0.66
CA LEU A 175 8.40 4.59 -1.65
C LEU A 175 8.48 3.09 -1.44
N SER A 176 9.69 2.57 -1.20
CA SER A 176 9.91 1.13 -0.99
C SER A 176 9.13 0.64 0.23
N PHE A 177 9.13 1.40 1.33
CA PHE A 177 8.35 1.08 2.52
C PHE A 177 6.85 1.10 2.23
N TRP A 178 6.34 2.18 1.64
CA TRP A 178 4.90 2.33 1.39
C TRP A 178 4.37 1.26 0.42
N GLN A 179 5.13 0.95 -0.63
CA GLN A 179 4.80 -0.10 -1.59
C GLN A 179 4.82 -1.50 -0.94
N ALA A 180 5.84 -1.80 -0.12
CA ALA A 180 5.92 -3.07 0.59
C ALA A 180 4.76 -3.24 1.58
N LEU A 181 4.46 -2.20 2.36
CA LEU A 181 3.34 -2.19 3.29
C LEU A 181 2.00 -2.34 2.57
N SER A 182 1.81 -1.63 1.45
CA SER A 182 0.60 -1.71 0.62
C SER A 182 0.32 -3.13 0.15
N ARG A 183 1.34 -3.80 -0.40
CA ARG A 183 1.24 -5.21 -0.83
C ARG A 183 0.98 -6.14 0.34
N CYS A 184 1.69 -5.96 1.46
CA CYS A 184 1.53 -6.78 2.66
C CYS A 184 0.08 -6.74 3.18
N VAL A 185 -0.48 -5.55 3.35
CA VAL A 185 -1.87 -5.36 3.81
C VAL A 185 -2.85 -5.99 2.83
N ALA A 186 -2.74 -5.68 1.54
CA ALA A 186 -3.70 -6.15 0.54
C ALA A 186 -3.70 -7.67 0.39
N TYR A 187 -2.51 -8.30 0.31
CA TYR A 187 -2.41 -9.75 0.19
C TYR A 187 -2.93 -10.47 1.43
N ALA A 188 -2.54 -10.01 2.62
CA ALA A 188 -2.99 -10.60 3.87
C ALA A 188 -4.51 -10.47 4.04
N ALA A 189 -5.08 -9.32 3.69
CA ALA A 189 -6.52 -9.07 3.81
C ALA A 189 -7.34 -9.86 2.79
N PHE A 190 -7.10 -9.67 1.48
CA PHE A 190 -7.94 -10.29 0.44
C PHE A 190 -7.91 -11.82 0.47
N SER A 191 -6.81 -12.42 0.92
CA SER A 191 -6.71 -13.87 1.01
C SER A 191 -7.40 -14.48 2.25
N ASN A 192 -7.91 -13.65 3.16
CA ASN A 192 -8.56 -14.10 4.41
C ASN A 192 -9.98 -13.53 4.59
N LEU A 193 -10.46 -12.78 3.60
CA LEU A 193 -11.80 -12.18 3.60
C LEU A 193 -12.87 -13.05 3.01
#